data_AF-A0A8H3GAW4-F1
#
_entry.id   AF-A0A8H3GAW4-F1
#
_cell.length_a   1.000
_cell.length_b   1.000
_cell.length_c   1.000
_cell.angle_alpha   90.00
_cell.angle_beta   90.00
_cell.angle_gamma   90.00
#
_symmetry.space_group_name_H-M   'P 1'
#
loop_
_entity.id
_entity.type
_entity.pdbx_description
1 polymer ?
#
loop_
_entity_poly.entity_id
_entity_poly.type
_entity_poly.pdbx_seq_one_letter_code
_entity_poly.pdbx_strand_id
1 'polypeptide(L)'
;MIFDRSWLSPTRSRFGGEHRYEGIREKADKRPTMFGRARVATLFSLLITIVIFLSLVFRSDSIKNSYFRTASSKEIATSENSGFFHILIPADRSDVNLCKTILSATLLGYPTPTLYNWAKTGDKMAKISGGLDYLRALDSNHDEDMVLLVDGFDLWFQLSPQIMMDRYHEINRRAHERFRARVGDEVMDTSATSQTIIFSSQKRCWPGNGDDLSCYAVPESPLPRYVYGPQTDIDVGDKKNPYLKFRQRWLNAGFMIGPVNELRTLFERALERAEANPNQLGNDQNVLSTIWGEQEYVREVARLGKLPPWKRNEQAWRKAFEPATGTNYEFGVGLDYESALSIPTVFAEYDSQWLIFSDSKTLDQAFSEYNITDPRATSIQADVANEPAPFDSIRNDKADDWRLPPRSMSWKEVPLYTNLWTGIIPAVIHHNAHRDGLKALRETVWDRMWFQPYARALLNARMREPYKPIAVSKSSGRKWFSTMDGEKSLGAWTDNAEQGGWMDWTDLCPVKDQEEIFRDGKGPWVKQDIGEESVRW
;
A
#
# COMPACT_ATOMS: atom_id res chain seq x y z
N MET A 1 1.31 -66.97 9.99
CA MET A 1 0.63 -67.63 8.85
C MET A 1 0.71 -66.64 7.69
N ILE A 2 1.77 -66.58 6.91
CA ILE A 2 2.20 -67.46 5.79
C ILE A 2 1.20 -67.48 4.62
N PHE A 3 1.59 -66.77 3.54
CA PHE A 3 1.47 -67.05 2.08
C PHE A 3 0.07 -67.29 1.46
N ASP A 4 -0.23 -67.12 0.16
CA ASP A 4 0.35 -66.50 -1.05
C ASP A 4 -0.51 -66.99 -2.24
N ARG A 5 -0.37 -66.34 -3.41
CA ARG A 5 -0.46 -66.88 -4.79
C ARG A 5 -1.73 -67.58 -5.33
N SER A 6 -2.40 -66.86 -6.24
CA SER A 6 -2.38 -67.04 -7.72
C SER A 6 -2.76 -68.35 -8.44
N TRP A 7 -3.27 -68.12 -9.68
CA TRP A 7 -3.07 -68.84 -10.96
C TRP A 7 -4.08 -69.90 -11.47
N LEU A 8 -4.46 -69.67 -12.74
CA LEU A 8 -4.66 -70.58 -13.90
C LEU A 8 -5.98 -71.36 -14.09
N SER A 9 -6.70 -70.95 -15.16
CA SER A 9 -7.17 -71.71 -16.36
C SER A 9 -7.05 -73.26 -16.34
N PRO A 10 -7.87 -74.06 -17.10
CA PRO A 10 -7.95 -73.91 -18.58
C PRO A 10 -9.16 -74.53 -19.36
N THR A 11 -9.13 -74.31 -20.69
CA THR A 11 -9.57 -75.21 -21.82
C THR A 11 -11.06 -75.49 -22.10
N ARG A 12 -11.53 -75.77 -23.33
CA ARG A 12 -11.12 -75.58 -24.76
C ARG A 12 -12.22 -76.24 -25.64
N SER A 13 -12.44 -75.72 -26.87
CA SER A 13 -12.88 -76.48 -28.08
C SER A 13 -14.39 -76.86 -28.20
N ARG A 14 -15.08 -76.87 -29.35
CA ARG A 14 -14.74 -76.88 -30.80
C ARG A 14 -16.02 -76.75 -31.69
N PHE A 15 -15.85 -76.24 -32.93
CA PHE A 15 -16.57 -76.43 -34.23
C PHE A 15 -18.12 -76.46 -34.28
N GLY A 16 -18.83 -75.96 -35.30
CA GLY A 16 -18.54 -75.45 -36.65
C GLY A 16 -19.88 -75.34 -37.41
N GLY A 17 -19.94 -74.66 -38.56
CA GLY A 17 -21.14 -74.67 -39.42
C GLY A 17 -21.26 -73.49 -40.37
N GLU A 18 -21.12 -73.77 -41.67
CA GLU A 18 -21.14 -72.88 -42.82
C GLU A 18 -22.51 -73.01 -43.54
N HIS A 19 -23.06 -71.92 -44.10
CA HIS A 19 -23.70 -71.80 -45.44
C HIS A 19 -24.66 -70.58 -45.60
N ARG A 20 -24.16 -69.60 -46.36
CA ARG A 20 -24.73 -68.81 -47.50
C ARG A 20 -26.27 -68.77 -47.74
N TYR A 21 -26.87 -67.58 -47.90
CA TYR A 21 -27.36 -66.99 -49.18
C TYR A 21 -28.06 -65.61 -49.05
N GLU A 22 -27.59 -64.68 -49.90
CA GLU A 22 -28.23 -63.54 -50.61
C GLU A 22 -29.10 -62.44 -49.95
N GLY A 23 -28.76 -61.19 -50.31
CA GLY A 23 -29.57 -59.99 -50.12
C GLY A 23 -28.85 -58.71 -50.58
N ILE A 24 -28.86 -58.45 -51.89
CA ILE A 24 -28.31 -57.26 -52.55
C ILE A 24 -29.15 -56.02 -52.21
N ARG A 25 -28.51 -54.93 -51.79
CA ARG A 25 -29.00 -53.56 -52.04
C ARG A 25 -27.86 -52.53 -51.98
N GLU A 26 -27.49 -52.01 -53.15
CA GLU A 26 -26.61 -50.86 -53.32
C GLU A 26 -27.16 -49.62 -52.60
N LYS A 27 -26.32 -48.94 -51.81
CA LYS A 27 -26.42 -47.51 -51.55
C LYS A 27 -25.03 -46.86 -51.60
N ALA A 28 -24.91 -45.98 -52.59
CA ALA A 28 -23.85 -45.05 -52.92
C ALA A 28 -22.86 -44.66 -51.80
N ASP A 29 -21.57 -44.90 -52.10
CA ASP A 29 -20.40 -44.35 -51.42
C ASP A 29 -20.34 -42.83 -51.61
N LYS A 30 -20.41 -42.05 -50.52
CA LYS A 30 -20.01 -40.64 -50.49
C LYS A 30 -18.97 -40.47 -49.38
N ARG A 31 -17.70 -40.72 -49.73
CA ARG A 31 -16.56 -40.29 -48.91
C ARG A 31 -16.49 -38.76 -48.92
N PRO A 32 -16.50 -38.07 -47.77
CA PRO A 32 -16.18 -36.66 -47.73
C PRO A 32 -14.69 -36.50 -48.04
N THR A 33 -14.38 -35.67 -49.02
CA THR A 33 -13.02 -35.36 -49.45
C THR A 33 -12.21 -34.79 -48.28
N MET A 34 -10.98 -35.31 -48.11
CA MET A 34 -10.04 -34.96 -47.03
C MET A 34 -9.71 -33.44 -46.99
N PHE A 35 -9.96 -32.71 -48.08
CA PHE A 35 -9.79 -31.26 -48.21
C PHE A 35 -10.86 -30.42 -47.46
N GLY A 36 -12.06 -30.95 -47.22
CA GLY A 36 -13.14 -30.22 -46.53
C GLY A 36 -12.96 -30.16 -45.01
N ARG A 37 -12.44 -31.25 -44.41
CA ARG A 37 -12.20 -31.34 -42.96
C ARG A 37 -11.07 -30.42 -42.49
N ALA A 38 -10.02 -30.27 -43.30
CA ALA A 38 -8.91 -29.37 -42.99
C ALA A 38 -9.35 -27.90 -42.96
N ARG A 39 -10.21 -27.46 -43.90
CA ARG A 39 -10.76 -26.10 -43.94
C ARG A 39 -11.73 -25.79 -42.81
N VAL A 40 -12.58 -26.74 -42.43
CA VAL A 40 -13.49 -26.57 -41.28
C VAL A 40 -12.71 -26.51 -39.97
N ALA A 41 -11.68 -27.33 -39.80
CA ALA A 41 -10.83 -27.29 -38.61
C ALA A 41 -10.03 -25.98 -38.49
N THR A 42 -9.51 -25.44 -39.61
CA THR A 42 -8.81 -24.13 -39.60
C THR A 42 -9.76 -22.98 -39.30
N LEU A 43 -10.98 -22.97 -39.86
CA LEU A 43 -11.98 -21.96 -39.56
C LEU A 43 -12.45 -22.03 -38.10
N PHE A 44 -12.58 -23.23 -37.53
CA PHE A 44 -12.95 -23.41 -36.13
C PHE A 44 -11.84 -22.98 -35.18
N SER A 45 -10.58 -23.30 -35.48
CA SER A 45 -9.43 -22.80 -34.72
C SER A 45 -9.32 -21.27 -34.81
N LEU A 46 -9.51 -20.68 -36.00
CA LEU A 46 -9.48 -19.22 -36.17
C LEU A 46 -10.60 -18.54 -35.39
N LEU A 47 -11.81 -19.12 -35.39
CA LEU A 47 -12.94 -18.62 -34.60
C LEU A 47 -12.63 -18.69 -33.10
N ILE A 48 -12.03 -19.79 -32.62
CA ILE A 48 -11.63 -19.93 -31.21
C ILE A 48 -10.56 -18.89 -30.85
N THR A 49 -9.53 -18.68 -31.68
CA THR A 49 -8.53 -17.63 -31.41
C THR A 49 -9.14 -16.24 -31.46
N ILE A 50 -10.08 -15.97 -32.37
CA ILE A 50 -10.80 -14.70 -32.43
C ILE A 50 -11.67 -14.51 -31.19
N VAL A 51 -12.39 -15.53 -30.73
CA VAL A 51 -13.20 -15.46 -29.51
C VAL A 51 -12.31 -15.28 -28.28
N ILE A 52 -11.19 -16.00 -28.18
CA ILE A 52 -10.22 -15.82 -27.09
C ILE A 52 -9.64 -14.40 -27.14
N PHE A 53 -9.21 -13.93 -28.31
CA PHE A 53 -8.65 -12.59 -28.48
C PHE A 53 -9.68 -11.51 -28.16
N LEU A 54 -10.91 -11.61 -28.69
CA LEU A 54 -12.00 -10.71 -28.37
C LEU A 54 -12.36 -10.78 -26.89
N SER A 55 -12.38 -11.95 -26.26
CA SER A 55 -12.64 -12.07 -24.83
C SER A 55 -11.55 -11.44 -23.97
N LEU A 56 -10.27 -11.51 -24.39
CA LEU A 56 -9.15 -10.85 -23.72
C LEU A 56 -9.18 -9.33 -23.93
N VAL A 57 -9.51 -8.86 -25.14
CA VAL A 57 -9.65 -7.43 -25.46
C VAL A 57 -10.86 -6.82 -24.75
N PHE A 58 -12.03 -7.45 -24.82
CA PHE A 58 -13.23 -6.99 -24.11
C PHE A 58 -13.08 -7.05 -22.59
N ARG A 59 -12.33 -8.03 -22.05
CA ARG A 59 -12.00 -8.07 -20.62
C ARG A 59 -11.03 -6.94 -20.25
N SER A 60 -10.05 -6.63 -21.08
CA SER A 60 -9.16 -5.48 -20.89
C SER A 60 -9.91 -4.14 -20.95
N ASP A 61 -10.78 -3.94 -21.94
CA ASP A 61 -11.55 -2.70 -22.10
C ASP A 61 -12.64 -2.53 -21.04
N SER A 62 -13.26 -3.63 -20.58
CA SER A 62 -14.21 -3.61 -19.46
C SER A 62 -13.53 -3.29 -18.12
N ILE A 63 -12.24 -3.61 -17.96
CA ILE A 63 -11.42 -3.28 -16.78
C ILE A 63 -10.92 -1.82 -16.86
N LYS A 64 -10.53 -1.34 -18.06
CA LYS A 64 -10.09 0.06 -18.27
C LYS A 64 -11.20 1.09 -18.01
N ASN A 65 -12.42 0.85 -18.49
CA ASN A 65 -13.59 1.72 -18.23
C ASN A 65 -14.12 1.62 -16.78
N SER A 66 -13.42 0.87 -15.93
CA SER A 66 -13.87 0.49 -14.60
C SER A 66 -13.25 1.31 -13.45
N TYR A 67 -12.26 2.16 -13.67
CA TYR A 67 -11.65 2.86 -12.51
C TYR A 67 -12.06 4.33 -12.39
N PHE A 68 -12.48 4.97 -13.49
CA PHE A 68 -12.91 6.38 -13.53
C PHE A 68 -14.41 6.47 -13.79
N ARG A 69 -15.19 6.45 -12.70
CA ARG A 69 -16.59 6.02 -12.75
C ARG A 69 -17.61 7.12 -12.48
N THR A 70 -17.17 8.34 -12.18
CA THR A 70 -18.06 9.50 -11.95
C THR A 70 -17.87 10.56 -13.03
N ALA A 71 -18.90 11.38 -13.28
CA ALA A 71 -18.83 12.44 -14.30
C ALA A 71 -17.71 13.43 -13.97
N SER A 72 -17.55 13.81 -12.69
CA SER A 72 -16.50 14.71 -12.26
C SER A 72 -15.10 14.11 -12.40
N SER A 73 -14.93 12.80 -12.15
CA SER A 73 -13.65 12.12 -12.41
C SER A 73 -13.29 12.13 -13.91
N LYS A 74 -14.27 11.99 -14.81
CA LYS A 74 -14.00 12.03 -16.25
C LYS A 74 -13.58 13.42 -16.73
N GLU A 75 -14.13 14.48 -16.16
CA GLU A 75 -13.73 15.86 -16.49
C GLU A 75 -12.29 16.14 -16.02
N ILE A 76 -11.95 15.74 -14.79
CA ILE A 76 -10.60 15.93 -14.23
C ILE A 76 -9.55 15.15 -15.00
N ALA A 77 -9.87 13.93 -15.47
CA ALA A 77 -8.96 13.12 -16.28
C ALA A 77 -8.51 13.82 -17.57
N THR A 78 -9.22 14.88 -18.00
CA THR A 78 -8.86 15.69 -19.18
C THR A 78 -8.10 16.98 -18.84
N SER A 79 -7.88 17.27 -17.55
CA SER A 79 -7.20 18.49 -17.08
C SER A 79 -5.68 18.29 -16.96
N GLU A 80 -4.90 19.04 -17.73
CA GLU A 80 -3.43 18.93 -17.75
C GLU A 80 -2.74 19.26 -16.41
N ASN A 81 -3.39 20.03 -15.52
CA ASN A 81 -2.83 20.39 -14.21
C ASN A 81 -3.53 19.69 -13.03
N SER A 82 -4.16 18.55 -13.29
CA SER A 82 -4.79 17.72 -12.28
C SER A 82 -4.27 16.29 -12.34
N GLY A 83 -4.51 15.54 -11.28
CA GLY A 83 -4.21 14.11 -11.22
C GLY A 83 -5.05 13.45 -10.14
N PHE A 84 -5.05 12.13 -10.12
CA PHE A 84 -5.70 11.37 -9.07
C PHE A 84 -4.71 10.93 -8.01
N PHE A 85 -5.20 10.85 -6.78
CA PHE A 85 -4.55 10.14 -5.70
C PHE A 85 -5.37 8.87 -5.44
N HIS A 86 -4.71 7.73 -5.50
CA HIS A 86 -5.31 6.42 -5.31
C HIS A 86 -4.85 5.85 -3.96
N ILE A 87 -5.75 5.20 -3.23
CA ILE A 87 -5.38 4.37 -2.07
C ILE A 87 -5.65 2.92 -2.40
N LEU A 88 -4.64 2.07 -2.25
CA LEU A 88 -4.73 0.63 -2.46
C LEU A 88 -4.53 -0.11 -1.14
N ILE A 89 -5.46 -0.99 -0.80
CA ILE A 89 -5.43 -1.76 0.44
C ILE A 89 -5.61 -3.26 0.13
N PRO A 90 -4.61 -4.12 0.41
CA PRO A 90 -4.81 -5.56 0.31
C PRO A 90 -5.74 -6.02 1.43
N ALA A 91 -6.88 -6.61 1.06
CA ALA A 91 -7.85 -7.13 2.01
C ALA A 91 -8.64 -8.28 1.38
N ASP A 92 -8.78 -9.39 2.12
CA ASP A 92 -9.50 -10.58 1.67
C ASP A 92 -10.92 -10.69 2.24
N ARG A 93 -11.23 -9.92 3.30
CA ARG A 93 -12.49 -9.97 4.03
C ARG A 93 -12.75 -8.69 4.82
N SER A 94 -13.98 -8.54 5.27
CA SER A 94 -14.35 -7.54 6.27
C SER A 94 -13.74 -7.88 7.64
N ASP A 95 -13.24 -6.87 8.32
CA ASP A 95 -12.64 -6.95 9.66
C ASP A 95 -12.75 -5.59 10.35
N VAL A 96 -12.94 -5.59 11.67
CA VAL A 96 -13.02 -4.35 12.46
C VAL A 96 -11.79 -3.46 12.30
N ASN A 97 -10.59 -4.04 12.13
CA ASN A 97 -9.39 -3.24 11.94
C ASN A 97 -9.33 -2.65 10.53
N LEU A 98 -9.78 -3.38 9.50
CA LEU A 98 -9.94 -2.83 8.16
C LEU A 98 -10.91 -1.64 8.17
N CYS A 99 -12.01 -1.78 8.91
CA CYS A 99 -12.96 -0.70 9.08
C CYS A 99 -12.38 0.52 9.80
N LYS A 100 -11.53 0.35 10.81
CA LYS A 100 -10.80 1.46 11.44
C LYS A 100 -9.86 2.15 10.44
N THR A 101 -9.13 1.38 9.64
CA THR A 101 -8.26 1.90 8.57
C THR A 101 -9.06 2.76 7.59
N ILE A 102 -10.14 2.21 7.03
CA ILE A 102 -10.97 2.90 6.03
C ILE A 102 -11.66 4.11 6.64
N LEU A 103 -12.23 3.99 7.84
CA LEU A 103 -12.86 5.11 8.52
C LEU A 103 -11.86 6.24 8.75
N SER A 104 -10.68 5.95 9.29
CA SER A 104 -9.67 6.99 9.54
C SER A 104 -9.27 7.72 8.25
N ALA A 105 -9.10 7.00 7.13
CA ALA A 105 -8.84 7.60 5.83
C ALA A 105 -10.00 8.51 5.39
N THR A 106 -11.23 8.00 5.42
CA THR A 106 -12.45 8.74 5.04
C THR A 106 -12.62 10.00 5.88
N LEU A 107 -12.44 9.90 7.22
CA LEU A 107 -12.56 11.00 8.17
C LEU A 107 -11.43 12.03 8.07
N LEU A 108 -10.34 11.74 7.36
CA LEU A 108 -9.27 12.70 7.09
C LEU A 108 -9.32 13.24 5.67
N GLY A 109 -10.35 12.87 4.90
CA GLY A 109 -10.57 13.36 3.54
C GLY A 109 -9.70 12.68 2.47
N TYR A 110 -9.08 11.55 2.77
CA TYR A 110 -8.36 10.75 1.78
C TYR A 110 -9.30 10.24 0.67
N PRO A 111 -8.74 9.83 -0.50
CA PRO A 111 -9.50 9.18 -1.55
C PRO A 111 -10.25 7.96 -1.05
N THR A 112 -11.40 7.67 -1.68
CA THR A 112 -12.06 6.37 -1.52
C THR A 112 -11.08 5.24 -1.85
N PRO A 113 -10.84 4.28 -0.95
CA PRO A 113 -9.87 3.22 -1.17
C PRO A 113 -10.36 2.20 -2.20
N THR A 114 -9.41 1.57 -2.88
CA THR A 114 -9.61 0.34 -3.62
C THR A 114 -9.01 -0.83 -2.84
N LEU A 115 -9.86 -1.77 -2.46
CA LEU A 115 -9.49 -3.06 -1.90
C LEU A 115 -9.17 -4.01 -3.05
N TYR A 116 -8.12 -4.79 -2.87
CA TYR A 116 -7.76 -5.83 -3.82
C TYR A 116 -7.45 -7.13 -3.10
N ASN A 117 -7.65 -8.23 -3.82
CA ASN A 117 -7.75 -9.59 -3.29
C ASN A 117 -9.02 -9.88 -2.47
N TRP A 118 -10.08 -9.09 -2.70
CA TRP A 118 -11.31 -9.24 -1.94
C TRP A 118 -11.97 -10.59 -2.20
N ALA A 119 -12.31 -11.32 -1.13
CA ALA A 119 -12.84 -12.68 -1.19
C ALA A 119 -11.95 -13.68 -1.95
N LYS A 120 -10.67 -13.38 -2.15
CA LYS A 120 -9.68 -14.28 -2.75
C LYS A 120 -8.80 -14.87 -1.65
N THR A 121 -8.64 -16.19 -1.66
CA THR A 121 -7.76 -16.90 -0.72
C THR A 121 -6.74 -17.74 -1.47
N GLY A 122 -5.54 -17.91 -0.88
CA GLY A 122 -4.58 -18.91 -1.33
C GLY A 122 -3.51 -18.44 -2.32
N ASP A 123 -3.51 -17.18 -2.74
CA ASP A 123 -2.37 -16.58 -3.44
C ASP A 123 -1.35 -16.04 -2.43
N LYS A 124 -0.14 -16.62 -2.45
CA LYS A 124 0.97 -16.19 -1.58
C LYS A 124 1.55 -14.85 -2.03
N MET A 125 1.29 -14.40 -3.25
CA MET A 125 1.80 -13.13 -3.78
C MET A 125 0.71 -12.07 -3.94
N ALA A 126 -0.47 -12.33 -3.39
CA ALA A 126 -1.68 -11.51 -3.55
C ALA A 126 -1.42 -10.00 -3.43
N LYS A 127 -0.59 -9.58 -2.47
CA LYS A 127 -0.25 -8.16 -2.26
C LYS A 127 0.50 -7.54 -3.45
N ILE A 128 1.46 -8.26 -4.04
CA ILE A 128 2.23 -7.80 -5.20
C ILE A 128 1.43 -8.02 -6.49
N SER A 129 0.89 -9.21 -6.72
CA SER A 129 0.13 -9.54 -7.95
C SER A 129 -1.10 -8.66 -8.11
N GLY A 130 -1.94 -8.56 -7.07
CA GLY A 130 -3.16 -7.75 -7.13
C GLY A 130 -2.89 -6.24 -7.17
N GLY A 131 -1.83 -5.76 -6.51
CA GLY A 131 -1.40 -4.37 -6.65
C GLY A 131 -0.94 -4.04 -8.07
N LEU A 132 -0.19 -4.95 -8.68
CA LEU A 132 0.26 -4.82 -10.07
C LEU A 132 -0.90 -4.85 -11.07
N ASP A 133 -1.90 -5.71 -10.85
CA ASP A 133 -3.10 -5.77 -11.68
C ASP A 133 -3.84 -4.42 -11.72
N TYR A 134 -3.95 -3.74 -10.57
CA TYR A 134 -4.51 -2.39 -10.51
C TYR A 134 -3.65 -1.38 -11.29
N LEU A 135 -2.34 -1.37 -11.05
CA LEU A 135 -1.40 -0.44 -11.70
C LEU A 135 -1.37 -0.62 -13.23
N ARG A 136 -1.53 -1.84 -13.73
CA ARG A 136 -1.62 -2.16 -15.17
C ARG A 136 -2.97 -1.78 -15.79
N ALA A 137 -4.02 -1.68 -14.99
CA ALA A 137 -5.33 -1.27 -15.47
C ALA A 137 -5.40 0.24 -15.77
N LEU A 138 -4.53 1.03 -15.15
CA LEU A 138 -4.37 2.47 -15.42
C LEU A 138 -3.56 2.68 -16.70
N ASP A 139 -4.10 3.46 -17.64
CA ASP A 139 -3.41 3.80 -18.90
C ASP A 139 -2.33 4.88 -18.70
N SER A 140 -1.63 5.23 -19.78
CA SER A 140 -0.50 6.17 -19.73
C SER A 140 -0.88 7.60 -19.34
N ASN A 141 -2.16 8.00 -19.43
CA ASN A 141 -2.59 9.33 -18.96
C ASN A 141 -2.54 9.43 -17.43
N HIS A 142 -2.51 8.28 -16.75
CA HIS A 142 -2.48 8.16 -15.30
C HIS A 142 -1.09 7.78 -14.77
N ASP A 143 -0.06 7.76 -15.61
CA ASP A 143 1.30 7.39 -15.20
C ASP A 143 1.84 8.29 -14.08
N GLU A 144 1.44 9.57 -14.10
CA GLU A 144 1.82 10.57 -13.11
C GLU A 144 0.80 10.76 -11.98
N ASP A 145 -0.22 9.89 -11.90
CA ASP A 145 -1.11 9.83 -10.73
C ASP A 145 -0.34 9.30 -9.52
N MET A 146 -0.76 9.69 -8.33
CA MET A 146 -0.14 9.25 -7.08
C MET A 146 -0.87 8.03 -6.53
N VAL A 147 -0.13 7.06 -6.01
CA VAL A 147 -0.69 5.89 -5.34
C VAL A 147 -0.09 5.76 -3.96
N LEU A 148 -0.95 5.59 -2.97
CA LEU A 148 -0.60 5.19 -1.62
C LEU A 148 -1.08 3.75 -1.41
N LEU A 149 -0.14 2.82 -1.18
CA LEU A 149 -0.44 1.44 -0.87
C LEU A 149 -0.11 1.17 0.59
N VAL A 150 -1.11 0.70 1.34
CA VAL A 150 -1.04 0.52 2.80
C VAL A 150 -1.62 -0.82 3.22
N ASP A 151 -1.12 -1.39 4.31
CA ASP A 151 -1.72 -2.58 4.93
C ASP A 151 -3.13 -2.26 5.46
N GLY A 152 -4.05 -3.24 5.33
CA GLY A 152 -5.45 -3.03 5.67
C GLY A 152 -5.82 -3.23 7.13
N PHE A 153 -5.13 -4.11 7.86
CA PHE A 153 -5.63 -4.62 9.15
C PHE A 153 -4.91 -4.07 10.39
N ASP A 154 -3.96 -3.17 10.23
CA ASP A 154 -3.15 -2.66 11.34
C ASP A 154 -2.64 -1.24 11.11
N LEU A 155 -3.36 -0.41 10.35
CA LEU A 155 -2.91 0.93 9.98
C LEU A 155 -3.99 1.98 10.19
N TRP A 156 -3.65 3.09 10.85
CA TRP A 156 -4.58 4.21 11.06
C TRP A 156 -4.03 5.50 10.47
N PHE A 157 -4.90 6.26 9.79
CA PHE A 157 -4.59 7.60 9.33
C PHE A 157 -4.81 8.59 10.48
N GLN A 158 -3.86 9.50 10.66
CA GLN A 158 -3.88 10.53 11.70
C GLN A 158 -3.97 11.96 11.14
N LEU A 159 -3.30 12.23 10.01
CA LEU A 159 -3.22 13.55 9.38
C LEU A 159 -3.72 13.51 7.93
N SER A 160 -4.13 14.66 7.38
CA SER A 160 -4.75 14.74 6.04
C SER A 160 -3.84 14.36 4.86
N PRO A 161 -4.45 14.08 3.69
CA PRO A 161 -3.71 13.89 2.44
C PRO A 161 -2.86 15.10 2.03
N GLN A 162 -3.22 16.34 2.42
CA GLN A 162 -2.39 17.51 2.11
C GLN A 162 -1.03 17.42 2.81
N ILE A 163 -1.02 17.06 4.11
CA ILE A 163 0.23 16.86 4.86
C ILE A 163 1.02 15.68 4.28
N MET A 164 0.35 14.58 3.95
CA MET A 164 0.98 13.42 3.29
C MET A 164 1.71 13.82 2.01
N MET A 165 1.04 14.56 1.13
CA MET A 165 1.60 15.00 -0.16
C MET A 165 2.73 16.02 0.00
N ASP A 166 2.58 17.00 0.89
CA ASP A 166 3.63 17.99 1.17
C ASP A 166 4.90 17.30 1.70
N ARG A 167 4.74 16.37 2.65
CA ARG A 167 5.86 15.62 3.22
C ARG A 167 6.49 14.65 2.23
N TYR A 168 5.71 14.00 1.37
CA TYR A 168 6.24 13.16 0.29
C TYR A 168 7.21 13.93 -0.61
N HIS A 169 6.79 15.10 -1.09
CA HIS A 169 7.63 15.95 -1.94
C HIS A 169 8.87 16.45 -1.19
N GLU A 170 8.71 16.84 0.09
CA GLU A 170 9.82 17.31 0.91
C GLU A 170 10.85 16.21 1.22
N ILE A 171 10.41 14.97 1.48
CA ILE A 171 11.31 13.83 1.70
C ILE A 171 12.11 13.55 0.42
N ASN A 172 11.46 13.51 -0.75
CA ASN A 172 12.14 13.30 -2.03
C ASN A 172 13.13 14.44 -2.33
N ARG A 173 12.75 15.71 -2.09
CA ARG A 173 13.64 16.87 -2.25
C ARG A 173 14.90 16.72 -1.39
N ARG A 174 14.74 16.44 -0.09
CA ARG A 174 15.87 16.27 0.83
C ARG A 174 16.71 15.04 0.49
N ALA A 175 16.10 13.95 0.02
CA ALA A 175 16.81 12.77 -0.43
C ALA A 175 17.69 13.07 -1.65
N HIS A 176 17.14 13.79 -2.64
CA HIS A 176 17.86 14.23 -3.82
C HIS A 176 19.05 15.12 -3.46
N GLU A 177 18.86 16.07 -2.54
CA GLU A 177 19.94 16.94 -2.05
C GLU A 177 21.05 16.14 -1.34
N ARG A 178 20.69 15.20 -0.46
CA ARG A 178 21.67 14.33 0.22
C ARG A 178 22.41 13.46 -0.77
N PHE A 179 21.70 12.87 -1.74
CA PHE A 179 22.29 11.99 -2.72
C PHE A 179 23.26 12.77 -3.63
N ARG A 180 22.84 13.93 -4.17
CA ARG A 180 23.70 14.85 -4.92
C ARG A 180 24.95 15.26 -4.12
N ALA A 181 24.80 15.61 -2.84
CA ALA A 181 25.94 15.97 -1.98
C ALA A 181 26.92 14.79 -1.77
N ARG A 182 26.43 13.54 -1.82
CA ARG A 182 27.22 12.32 -1.63
C ARG A 182 27.96 11.87 -2.91
N VAL A 183 27.34 12.01 -4.08
CA VAL A 183 27.86 11.48 -5.34
C VAL A 183 28.41 12.53 -6.31
N GLY A 184 28.04 13.81 -6.15
CA GLY A 184 28.39 14.92 -7.05
C GLY A 184 27.50 15.01 -8.30
N ASP A 185 27.46 16.17 -8.94
CA ASP A 185 26.55 16.46 -10.06
C ASP A 185 26.79 15.57 -11.29
N GLU A 186 28.05 15.23 -11.59
CA GLU A 186 28.40 14.37 -12.73
C GLU A 186 27.78 12.96 -12.65
N VAL A 187 27.71 12.39 -11.44
CA VAL A 187 27.05 11.08 -11.23
C VAL A 187 25.54 11.25 -11.37
N MET A 188 24.96 12.25 -10.72
CA MET A 188 23.52 12.55 -10.82
C MET A 188 23.03 12.65 -12.26
N ASP A 189 23.77 13.36 -13.11
CA ASP A 189 23.38 13.63 -14.49
C ASP A 189 23.52 12.40 -15.40
N THR A 190 24.32 11.40 -14.99
CA THR A 190 24.62 10.21 -15.80
C THR A 190 23.95 8.94 -15.30
N SER A 191 23.53 8.86 -14.03
CA SER A 191 22.95 7.65 -13.43
C SER A 191 21.43 7.57 -13.44
N ALA A 192 20.70 8.61 -13.91
CA ALA A 192 19.23 8.67 -13.88
C ALA A 192 18.60 8.32 -12.51
N THR A 193 19.38 8.46 -11.44
CA THR A 193 19.05 8.09 -10.07
C THR A 193 18.25 9.21 -9.43
N SER A 194 16.95 9.01 -9.27
CA SER A 194 16.06 9.88 -8.51
C SER A 194 15.30 9.05 -7.48
N GLN A 195 14.91 9.63 -6.35
CA GLN A 195 14.00 8.97 -5.41
C GLN A 195 12.58 9.45 -5.69
N THR A 196 11.68 8.53 -6.00
CA THR A 196 10.28 8.79 -6.36
C THR A 196 9.31 7.94 -5.54
N ILE A 197 9.70 6.73 -5.13
CA ILE A 197 8.86 5.85 -4.29
C ILE A 197 9.39 5.88 -2.85
N ILE A 198 8.52 6.17 -1.89
CA ILE A 198 8.86 6.23 -0.48
C ILE A 198 8.18 5.10 0.26
N PHE A 199 8.98 4.23 0.89
CA PHE A 199 8.52 3.22 1.84
C PHE A 199 8.66 3.73 3.27
N SER A 200 7.88 3.16 4.19
CA SER A 200 8.15 3.34 5.62
C SER A 200 9.48 2.68 6.02
N SER A 201 10.06 3.12 7.15
CA SER A 201 11.34 2.64 7.66
C SER A 201 11.19 2.02 9.05
N GLN A 202 11.95 0.96 9.32
CA GLN A 202 12.01 0.27 10.61
C GLN A 202 13.46 0.13 11.13
N LYS A 203 13.60 -0.16 12.43
CA LYS A 203 14.90 -0.22 13.13
C LYS A 203 15.65 -1.55 13.05
N ARG A 204 15.07 -2.57 12.43
CA ARG A 204 15.70 -3.87 12.27
C ARG A 204 15.66 -4.28 10.81
N CYS A 205 16.75 -4.81 10.29
CA CYS A 205 16.68 -5.52 9.02
C CYS A 205 15.88 -6.81 9.19
N TRP A 206 14.75 -6.92 8.49
CA TRP A 206 13.88 -8.10 8.56
C TRP A 206 13.21 -8.33 7.19
N PRO A 207 13.10 -9.59 6.72
CA PRO A 207 13.58 -10.83 7.36
C PRO A 207 15.08 -11.11 7.16
N GLY A 208 15.79 -10.22 6.47
CA GLY A 208 17.21 -10.40 6.17
C GLY A 208 18.12 -10.42 7.40
N ASN A 209 19.35 -10.85 7.17
CA ASN A 209 20.44 -10.88 8.13
C ASN A 209 21.60 -9.98 7.65
N GLY A 210 22.65 -9.84 8.46
CA GLY A 210 23.77 -8.93 8.17
C GLY A 210 24.48 -9.16 6.83
N ASP A 211 24.32 -10.34 6.21
CA ASP A 211 24.92 -10.67 4.92
C ASP A 211 24.01 -10.39 3.71
N ASP A 212 22.76 -9.94 3.91
CA ASP A 212 21.84 -9.64 2.81
C ASP A 212 22.03 -8.20 2.31
N LEU A 213 21.93 -7.99 0.99
CA LEU A 213 22.04 -6.65 0.37
C LEU A 213 21.07 -5.65 0.99
N SER A 214 19.85 -6.09 1.29
CA SER A 214 18.81 -5.30 1.95
C SER A 214 19.19 -4.81 3.36
N CYS A 215 20.26 -5.35 3.93
CA CYS A 215 20.71 -5.04 5.28
C CYS A 215 22.01 -4.23 5.32
N TYR A 216 23.01 -4.59 4.52
CA TYR A 216 24.33 -3.95 4.57
C TYR A 216 24.57 -2.92 3.46
N ALA A 217 23.92 -3.05 2.29
CA ALA A 217 24.18 -2.16 1.14
C ALA A 217 23.37 -0.84 1.22
N VAL A 218 22.43 -0.77 2.15
CA VAL A 218 21.50 0.35 2.31
C VAL A 218 22.18 1.54 3.00
N PRO A 219 21.79 2.79 2.68
CA PRO A 219 22.44 3.98 3.21
C PRO A 219 22.21 4.13 4.72
N GLU A 220 23.14 4.85 5.36
CA GLU A 220 22.99 5.24 6.76
C GLU A 220 21.78 6.15 6.98
N SER A 221 21.18 6.04 8.17
CA SER A 221 20.04 6.90 8.53
C SER A 221 20.46 8.38 8.56
N PRO A 222 19.69 9.28 7.91
CA PRO A 222 19.93 10.72 7.95
C PRO A 222 19.46 11.37 9.26
N LEU A 223 18.81 10.61 10.15
CA LEU A 223 18.43 11.10 11.48
C LEU A 223 19.66 11.60 12.26
N PRO A 224 19.50 12.58 13.17
CA PRO A 224 20.63 13.10 13.94
C PRO A 224 21.42 12.00 14.64
N ARG A 225 22.76 12.07 14.56
CA ARG A 225 23.70 11.06 15.07
C ARG A 225 23.47 10.67 16.53
N TYR A 226 22.95 11.59 17.34
CA TYR A 226 22.67 11.38 18.76
C TYR A 226 21.18 11.54 19.09
N VAL A 227 20.28 11.14 18.18
CA VAL A 227 18.83 11.27 18.40
C VAL A 227 18.34 10.56 19.65
N TYR A 228 18.95 9.43 20.04
CA TYR A 228 18.69 8.74 21.31
C TYR A 228 19.77 9.03 22.39
N GLY A 229 20.54 10.11 22.23
CA GLY A 229 21.70 10.43 23.07
C GLY A 229 22.98 9.67 22.66
N PRO A 230 24.01 9.62 23.53
CA PRO A 230 25.31 8.99 23.23
C PRO A 230 25.24 7.49 22.90
N GLN A 231 24.14 6.82 23.24
CA GLN A 231 23.90 5.40 22.97
C GLN A 231 23.15 5.14 21.66
N THR A 232 23.00 6.15 20.81
CA THR A 232 22.38 5.99 19.47
C THR A 232 23.16 4.96 18.66
N ASP A 233 22.45 4.02 18.03
CA ASP A 233 22.98 2.89 17.26
C ASP A 233 23.85 1.92 18.07
N ILE A 234 23.61 1.81 19.38
CA ILE A 234 24.26 0.86 20.28
C ILE A 234 23.21 -0.06 20.89
N ASP A 235 23.48 -1.37 20.91
CA ASP A 235 22.70 -2.32 21.70
C ASP A 235 22.95 -2.06 23.18
N VAL A 236 21.93 -1.54 23.86
CA VAL A 236 21.95 -1.20 25.28
C VAL A 236 21.66 -2.40 26.20
N GLY A 237 21.62 -3.61 25.66
CA GLY A 237 21.41 -4.85 26.41
C GLY A 237 19.96 -5.08 26.80
N ASP A 238 19.01 -4.39 26.18
CA ASP A 238 17.59 -4.65 26.37
C ASP A 238 17.23 -6.00 25.73
N LYS A 239 17.14 -7.03 26.57
CA LYS A 239 16.82 -8.40 26.15
C LYS A 239 15.48 -8.50 25.43
N LYS A 240 14.55 -7.59 25.74
CA LYS A 240 13.33 -7.51 24.99
C LYS A 240 13.68 -6.84 23.66
N ASN A 241 13.95 -5.55 23.59
CA ASN A 241 14.18 -4.85 22.33
C ASN A 241 15.65 -4.38 22.15
N PRO A 242 16.54 -5.21 21.55
CA PRO A 242 17.92 -4.80 21.24
C PRO A 242 18.01 -3.58 20.33
N TYR A 243 16.96 -3.30 19.56
CA TYR A 243 16.92 -2.20 18.59
C TYR A 243 16.37 -0.89 19.18
N LEU A 244 16.15 -0.82 20.50
CA LEU A 244 15.53 0.32 21.19
C LEU A 244 16.16 1.67 20.81
N LYS A 245 17.49 1.72 20.71
CA LYS A 245 18.26 2.96 20.49
C LYS A 245 18.86 3.06 19.08
N PHE A 246 18.41 2.24 18.15
CA PHE A 246 18.86 2.27 16.75
C PHE A 246 18.03 3.24 15.92
N ARG A 247 18.67 3.99 15.03
CA ARG A 247 17.99 4.78 14.02
C ARG A 247 17.43 3.85 12.95
N GLN A 248 16.20 4.10 12.52
CA GLN A 248 15.58 3.35 11.44
C GLN A 248 16.29 3.62 10.11
N ARG A 249 16.51 2.55 9.35
CA ARG A 249 17.14 2.60 8.02
C ARG A 249 16.82 1.39 7.15
N TRP A 250 15.88 0.54 7.56
CA TRP A 250 15.49 -0.64 6.78
C TRP A 250 14.06 -0.49 6.30
N LEU A 251 13.80 -0.93 5.07
CA LEU A 251 12.47 -0.86 4.47
C LEU A 251 11.42 -1.58 5.32
N ASN A 252 10.22 -1.03 5.41
CA ASN A 252 9.01 -1.72 5.83
C ASN A 252 7.94 -1.59 4.72
N ALA A 253 7.44 -2.73 4.25
CA ALA A 253 6.56 -2.85 3.08
C ALA A 253 5.06 -2.65 3.39
N GLY A 254 4.70 -2.35 4.64
CA GLY A 254 3.30 -2.08 5.01
C GLY A 254 2.78 -0.71 4.57
N PHE A 255 3.67 0.16 4.09
CA PHE A 255 3.34 1.47 3.57
C PHE A 255 4.30 1.83 2.44
N MET A 256 3.75 2.29 1.32
CA MET A 256 4.52 2.93 0.25
C MET A 256 3.69 3.96 -0.51
N ILE A 257 4.34 5.02 -1.00
CA ILE A 257 3.72 6.05 -1.83
C ILE A 257 4.64 6.41 -3.00
N GLY A 258 4.06 6.61 -4.18
CA GLY A 258 4.81 6.97 -5.39
C GLY A 258 3.88 7.15 -6.60
N PRO A 259 4.42 7.56 -7.76
CA PRO A 259 3.64 7.69 -8.97
C PRO A 259 3.33 6.30 -9.59
N VAL A 260 2.24 6.21 -10.35
CA VAL A 260 1.74 4.96 -10.94
C VAL A 260 2.80 4.28 -11.81
N ASN A 261 3.48 5.00 -12.71
CA ASN A 261 4.47 4.44 -13.63
C ASN A 261 5.66 3.78 -12.90
N GLU A 262 6.20 4.46 -11.90
CA GLU A 262 7.34 3.97 -11.12
C GLU A 262 6.93 2.76 -10.26
N LEU A 263 5.77 2.84 -9.59
CA LEU A 263 5.23 1.71 -8.83
C LEU A 263 4.92 0.52 -9.73
N ARG A 264 4.39 0.75 -10.94
CA ARG A 264 4.14 -0.32 -11.93
C ARG A 264 5.46 -1.03 -12.25
N THR A 265 6.50 -0.27 -12.59
CA THR A 265 7.83 -0.81 -12.90
C THR A 265 8.42 -1.61 -11.73
N LEU A 266 8.31 -1.08 -10.50
CA LEU A 266 8.78 -1.76 -9.29
C LEU A 266 8.02 -3.07 -9.04
N PHE A 267 6.70 -3.06 -9.20
CA PHE A 267 5.85 -4.23 -8.95
C PHE A 267 6.01 -5.31 -10.01
N GLU A 268 6.27 -4.94 -11.26
CA GLU A 268 6.66 -5.89 -12.31
C GLU A 268 7.95 -6.61 -11.93
N ARG A 269 8.97 -5.87 -11.49
CA ARG A 269 10.21 -6.46 -10.99
C ARG A 269 9.99 -7.35 -9.76
N ALA A 270 9.12 -6.93 -8.85
CA ALA A 270 8.79 -7.70 -7.65
C ALA A 270 8.10 -9.02 -7.99
N LEU A 271 7.16 -9.02 -8.94
CA LEU A 271 6.49 -10.22 -9.38
C LEU A 271 7.48 -11.18 -10.07
N GLU A 272 8.27 -10.69 -11.03
CA GLU A 272 9.31 -11.48 -11.71
C GLU A 272 10.24 -12.17 -10.72
N ARG A 273 10.70 -11.43 -9.70
CA ARG A 273 11.60 -11.96 -8.68
C ARG A 273 10.93 -13.04 -7.84
N ALA A 274 9.71 -12.78 -7.39
CA ALA A 274 8.98 -13.71 -6.53
C ALA A 274 8.67 -15.02 -7.25
N GLU A 275 8.29 -14.96 -8.53
CA GLU A 275 8.07 -16.13 -9.38
C GLU A 275 9.36 -16.94 -9.60
N ALA A 276 10.50 -16.24 -9.75
CA ALA A 276 11.81 -16.88 -9.91
C ALA A 276 12.37 -17.50 -8.61
N ASN A 277 11.89 -17.09 -7.44
CA ASN A 277 12.40 -17.56 -6.14
C ASN A 277 11.30 -18.05 -5.19
N PRO A 278 11.01 -19.37 -5.20
CA PRO A 278 10.00 -19.96 -4.33
C PRO A 278 10.15 -19.69 -2.83
N ASN A 279 11.38 -19.42 -2.36
CA ASN A 279 11.66 -19.13 -0.94
C ASN A 279 11.22 -17.72 -0.52
N GLN A 280 10.94 -16.83 -1.48
CA GLN A 280 10.43 -15.47 -1.23
C GLN A 280 8.90 -15.38 -1.39
N LEU A 281 8.24 -16.46 -1.80
CA LEU A 281 6.78 -16.52 -1.91
C LEU A 281 6.11 -16.28 -0.55
N GLY A 282 5.16 -15.35 -0.49
CA GLY A 282 4.45 -15.03 0.77
C GLY A 282 5.12 -13.96 1.61
N ASN A 283 6.21 -13.34 1.14
CA ASN A 283 6.94 -12.34 1.90
C ASN A 283 7.29 -11.12 1.02
N ASP A 284 6.29 -10.27 0.81
CA ASP A 284 6.40 -8.98 0.11
C ASP A 284 7.53 -8.12 0.67
N GLN A 285 7.67 -8.08 2.01
CA GLN A 285 8.76 -7.40 2.71
C GLN A 285 10.12 -7.87 2.21
N ASN A 286 10.37 -9.18 2.11
CA ASN A 286 11.63 -9.74 1.62
C ASN A 286 11.90 -9.38 0.16
N VAL A 287 10.90 -9.54 -0.71
CA VAL A 287 11.03 -9.26 -2.15
C VAL A 287 11.40 -7.79 -2.37
N LEU A 288 10.63 -6.87 -1.79
CA LEU A 288 10.80 -5.43 -1.98
C LEU A 288 12.06 -4.91 -1.28
N SER A 289 12.39 -5.40 -0.08
CA SER A 289 13.64 -5.02 0.57
C SER A 289 14.86 -5.49 -0.21
N THR A 290 14.77 -6.65 -0.87
CA THR A 290 15.87 -7.15 -1.70
C THR A 290 16.07 -6.29 -2.94
N ILE A 291 14.99 -5.91 -3.65
CA ILE A 291 15.06 -5.01 -4.81
C ILE A 291 15.69 -3.68 -4.39
N TRP A 292 15.25 -3.12 -3.27
CA TRP A 292 15.83 -1.89 -2.74
C TRP A 292 17.32 -2.04 -2.38
N GLY A 293 17.71 -3.16 -1.76
CA GLY A 293 19.10 -3.47 -1.48
C GLY A 293 19.97 -3.57 -2.75
N GLU A 294 19.46 -4.18 -3.82
CA GLU A 294 20.13 -4.23 -5.13
C GLU A 294 20.28 -2.85 -5.77
N GLN A 295 19.24 -2.00 -5.68
CA GLN A 295 19.30 -0.61 -6.13
C GLN A 295 20.38 0.18 -5.39
N GLU A 296 20.35 0.19 -4.05
CA GLU A 296 21.31 0.94 -3.24
C GLU A 296 22.73 0.39 -3.41
N TYR A 297 22.86 -0.91 -3.61
CA TYR A 297 24.13 -1.52 -3.95
C TYR A 297 24.71 -0.96 -5.26
N VAL A 298 23.91 -0.91 -6.33
CA VAL A 298 24.34 -0.34 -7.63
C VAL A 298 24.68 1.15 -7.50
N ARG A 299 23.87 1.93 -6.77
CA ARG A 299 24.15 3.34 -6.46
C ARG A 299 25.50 3.50 -5.75
N GLU A 300 25.79 2.63 -4.80
CA GLU A 300 27.04 2.69 -4.04
C GLU A 300 28.27 2.28 -4.89
N VAL A 301 28.14 1.26 -5.74
CA VAL A 301 29.19 0.89 -6.70
C VAL A 301 29.53 2.05 -7.63
N ALA A 302 28.50 2.72 -8.17
CA ALA A 302 28.68 3.88 -9.03
C ALA A 302 29.44 5.01 -8.30
N ARG A 303 29.07 5.30 -7.05
CA ARG A 303 29.77 6.26 -6.19
C ARG A 303 31.24 5.88 -5.95
N LEU A 304 31.49 4.62 -5.56
CA LEU A 304 32.84 4.13 -5.25
C LEU A 304 33.75 4.14 -6.49
N GLY A 305 33.20 3.83 -7.67
CA GLY A 305 33.94 3.86 -8.94
C GLY A 305 34.56 5.22 -9.26
N LYS A 306 33.96 6.31 -8.78
CA LYS A 306 34.45 7.68 -8.94
C LYS A 306 35.47 8.10 -7.87
N LEU A 307 35.61 7.36 -6.77
CA LEU A 307 36.61 7.67 -5.76
C LEU A 307 38.04 7.33 -6.25
N PRO A 308 39.08 8.07 -5.81
CA PRO A 308 40.47 7.71 -6.07
C PRO A 308 40.80 6.30 -5.56
N PRO A 309 41.67 5.53 -6.23
CA PRO A 309 41.94 4.12 -5.90
C PRO A 309 42.26 3.85 -4.41
N TRP A 310 42.98 4.76 -3.76
CA TRP A 310 43.35 4.64 -2.33
C TRP A 310 42.18 4.88 -1.35
N LYS A 311 41.05 5.42 -1.81
CA LYS A 311 39.79 5.56 -1.05
C LYS A 311 38.76 4.47 -1.36
N ARG A 312 39.04 3.57 -2.32
CA ARG A 312 38.11 2.48 -2.71
C ARG A 312 38.10 1.29 -1.73
N ASN A 313 38.90 1.33 -0.67
CA ASN A 313 39.04 0.19 0.24
C ASN A 313 38.12 0.31 1.46
N GLU A 314 36.88 -0.19 1.28
CA GLU A 314 35.98 -0.62 2.34
C GLU A 314 35.78 -2.15 2.17
N GLN A 315 36.44 -2.93 3.03
CA GLN A 315 36.64 -4.38 2.95
C GLN A 315 35.33 -5.15 2.73
N ALA A 316 34.92 -5.66 1.57
CA ALA A 316 35.29 -5.42 0.17
C ALA A 316 33.94 -5.47 -0.58
N TRP A 317 33.08 -4.47 -0.29
CA TRP A 317 31.61 -4.39 -0.52
C TRP A 317 30.75 -5.60 -0.08
N ARG A 318 31.40 -6.68 0.36
CA ARG A 318 31.06 -7.72 1.33
C ARG A 318 29.83 -8.60 1.09
N LYS A 319 29.51 -8.81 -0.19
CA LYS A 319 29.44 -10.13 -0.86
C LYS A 319 29.16 -9.88 -2.33
N ALA A 320 29.92 -10.49 -3.24
CA ALA A 320 29.91 -10.06 -4.63
C ALA A 320 28.58 -10.34 -5.40
N PHE A 321 27.55 -9.49 -5.25
CA PHE A 321 26.43 -9.32 -6.19
C PHE A 321 26.84 -8.70 -7.53
N GLU A 322 27.18 -9.52 -8.51
CA GLU A 322 27.44 -9.01 -9.86
C GLU A 322 26.11 -8.59 -10.52
N PRO A 323 25.87 -7.29 -10.77
CA PRO A 323 24.64 -6.85 -11.40
C PRO A 323 24.57 -7.46 -12.81
N ALA A 324 23.44 -8.06 -13.16
CA ALA A 324 23.28 -8.68 -14.46
C ALA A 324 23.38 -7.62 -15.56
N THR A 325 24.23 -7.86 -16.56
CA THR A 325 24.44 -6.93 -17.67
C THR A 325 23.11 -6.66 -18.38
N GLY A 326 22.78 -5.39 -18.61
CA GLY A 326 21.55 -4.96 -19.27
C GLY A 326 20.30 -4.94 -18.37
N THR A 327 20.43 -5.25 -17.07
CA THR A 327 19.32 -5.13 -16.10
C THR A 327 19.30 -3.72 -15.51
N ASN A 328 18.13 -3.08 -15.49
CA ASN A 328 17.93 -1.85 -14.73
C ASN A 328 17.73 -2.18 -13.24
N TYR A 329 18.48 -1.49 -12.38
CA TYR A 329 18.39 -1.61 -10.92
C TYR A 329 17.88 -0.33 -10.25
N GLU A 330 17.64 0.74 -11.02
CA GLU A 330 17.09 1.99 -10.52
C GLU A 330 15.57 1.96 -10.63
N PHE A 331 14.90 1.92 -9.47
CA PHE A 331 13.44 1.85 -9.32
C PHE A 331 12.88 3.01 -8.50
N GLY A 332 13.68 4.03 -8.24
CA GLY A 332 13.28 5.20 -7.49
C GLY A 332 13.00 4.99 -6.02
N VAL A 333 13.39 3.84 -5.45
CA VAL A 333 13.02 3.49 -4.07
C VAL A 333 13.83 4.29 -3.05
N GLY A 334 13.16 4.78 -2.01
CA GLY A 334 13.77 5.31 -0.82
C GLY A 334 12.86 5.21 0.39
N LEU A 335 13.30 5.76 1.53
CA LEU A 335 12.64 5.54 2.82
C LEU A 335 12.23 6.84 3.53
N ASP A 336 11.14 6.74 4.28
CA ASP A 336 10.71 7.68 5.31
C ASP A 336 11.50 7.44 6.61
N TYR A 337 12.76 7.87 6.63
CA TYR A 337 13.66 7.71 7.79
C TYR A 337 13.19 8.42 9.05
N GLU A 338 12.38 9.46 8.91
CA GLU A 338 11.90 10.29 10.01
C GLU A 338 10.56 9.79 10.57
N SER A 339 9.93 8.85 9.88
CA SER A 339 8.57 8.39 10.13
C SER A 339 7.57 9.55 10.09
N ALA A 340 7.76 10.46 9.12
CA ALA A 340 6.90 11.63 8.92
C ALA A 340 5.63 11.29 8.12
N LEU A 341 5.71 10.31 7.21
CA LEU A 341 4.55 9.76 6.51
C LEU A 341 3.94 8.62 7.32
N SER A 342 4.74 7.61 7.67
CA SER A 342 4.28 6.43 8.37
C SER A 342 5.28 5.93 9.41
N ILE A 343 4.78 5.61 10.60
CA ILE A 343 5.56 4.97 11.65
C ILE A 343 5.16 3.49 11.84
N PRO A 344 6.01 2.53 11.44
CA PRO A 344 5.93 1.16 11.90
C PRO A 344 6.24 1.11 13.40
N THR A 345 5.30 0.59 14.18
CA THR A 345 5.46 0.44 15.64
C THR A 345 6.38 -0.73 16.00
N VAL A 346 6.57 -1.71 15.09
CA VAL A 346 7.51 -2.81 15.29
C VAL A 346 8.95 -2.30 15.44
N PHE A 347 9.64 -2.76 16.49
CA PHE A 347 10.95 -2.29 16.92
C PHE A 347 11.01 -0.84 17.42
N ALA A 348 9.94 -0.06 17.27
CA ALA A 348 9.79 1.31 17.75
C ALA A 348 8.66 1.43 18.80
N GLU A 349 8.43 0.36 19.57
CA GLU A 349 7.28 0.21 20.47
C GLU A 349 7.20 1.30 21.56
N TYR A 350 8.33 1.92 21.87
CA TYR A 350 8.52 2.89 22.95
C TYR A 350 8.98 4.26 22.46
N ASP A 351 8.96 4.48 21.15
CA ASP A 351 9.46 5.71 20.56
C ASP A 351 8.42 6.82 20.51
N SER A 352 7.16 6.48 20.74
CA SER A 352 6.04 7.39 20.52
C SER A 352 5.01 7.33 21.63
N GLN A 353 4.33 8.45 21.83
CA GLN A 353 3.23 8.59 22.77
C GLN A 353 2.12 9.47 22.19
N TRP A 354 0.95 9.38 22.80
CA TRP A 354 -0.15 10.29 22.54
C TRP A 354 0.07 11.58 23.32
N LEU A 355 0.38 12.67 22.63
CA LEU A 355 0.70 13.96 23.25
C LEU A 355 -0.41 14.97 22.99
N ILE A 356 -0.68 15.81 24.00
CA ILE A 356 -1.52 17.02 23.87
C ILE A 356 -0.60 18.21 24.07
N PHE A 357 -0.27 18.92 22.99
CA PHE A 357 0.75 19.97 23.01
C PHE A 357 0.37 21.22 23.81
N SER A 358 -0.91 21.41 24.12
CA SER A 358 -1.38 22.45 25.04
C SER A 358 -1.24 22.07 26.52
N ASP A 359 -0.95 20.80 26.84
CA ASP A 359 -0.80 20.31 28.21
C ASP A 359 0.67 19.98 28.52
N SER A 360 1.40 20.99 29.00
CA SER A 360 2.82 20.85 29.34
C SER A 360 3.09 19.76 30.38
N LYS A 361 2.15 19.49 31.29
CA LYS A 361 2.32 18.47 32.33
C LYS A 361 2.35 17.07 31.72
N THR A 362 1.49 16.80 30.72
CA THR A 362 1.50 15.52 30.01
C THR A 362 2.77 15.34 29.19
N LEU A 363 3.28 16.41 28.57
CA LEU A 363 4.57 16.39 27.87
C LEU A 363 5.72 16.05 28.82
N ASP A 364 5.82 16.75 29.95
CA ASP A 364 6.86 16.52 30.95
C ASP A 364 6.80 15.09 31.54
N GLN A 365 5.59 14.58 31.76
CA GLN A 365 5.38 13.20 32.19
C GLN A 365 5.88 12.20 31.14
N ALA A 366 5.55 12.39 29.87
CA ALA A 366 6.02 11.53 28.78
C ALA A 366 7.56 11.55 28.69
N PHE A 367 8.20 12.72 28.75
CA PHE A 367 9.66 12.79 28.69
C PHE A 367 10.34 12.16 29.90
N SER A 368 9.74 12.31 31.09
CA SER A 368 10.24 11.69 32.31
C SER A 368 10.11 10.17 32.28
N GLU A 369 8.99 9.62 31.79
CA GLU A 369 8.76 8.18 31.68
C GLU A 369 9.81 7.48 30.80
N TYR A 370 10.23 8.13 29.72
CA TYR A 370 11.21 7.59 28.76
C TYR A 370 12.64 8.09 28.97
N ASN A 371 12.91 8.79 30.07
CA ASN A 371 14.21 9.38 30.42
C ASN A 371 14.80 10.24 29.28
N ILE A 372 13.98 11.08 28.66
CA ILE A 372 14.38 11.97 27.57
C ILE A 372 14.88 13.28 28.18
N THR A 373 16.18 13.52 28.09
CA THR A 373 16.83 14.72 28.66
C THR A 373 16.86 15.92 27.72
N ASP A 374 16.67 15.70 26.42
CA ASP A 374 16.64 16.73 25.38
C ASP A 374 15.40 16.53 24.49
N PRO A 375 14.20 16.92 24.99
CA PRO A 375 12.96 16.65 24.28
C PRO A 375 12.82 17.52 23.03
N ARG A 376 12.55 16.88 21.89
CA ARG A 376 12.26 17.58 20.62
C ARG A 376 10.77 17.77 20.37
N ALA A 377 9.93 16.92 20.97
CA ALA A 377 8.48 16.97 20.87
C ALA A 377 7.85 18.06 21.78
N THR A 378 8.50 19.22 21.94
CA THR A 378 8.04 20.28 22.87
C THR A 378 7.04 21.24 22.26
N SER A 379 6.89 21.23 20.94
CA SER A 379 5.87 22.02 20.24
C SER A 379 5.34 21.27 19.03
N ILE A 380 4.11 21.61 18.65
CA ILE A 380 3.47 21.04 17.47
C ILE A 380 4.20 21.49 16.20
N GLN A 381 4.34 20.59 15.22
CA GLN A 381 4.96 20.92 13.94
C GLN A 381 4.13 21.97 13.18
N ALA A 382 4.81 22.90 12.51
CA ALA A 382 4.15 24.04 11.87
C ALA A 382 3.21 23.62 10.71
N ASP A 383 3.52 22.54 10.01
CA ASP A 383 2.66 22.01 8.95
C ASP A 383 1.33 21.47 9.52
N VAL A 384 1.37 20.77 10.65
CA VAL A 384 0.17 20.31 11.37
C VAL A 384 -0.59 21.48 12.00
N ALA A 385 0.11 22.40 12.66
CA ALA A 385 -0.53 23.52 13.37
C ALA A 385 -1.31 24.46 12.44
N ASN A 386 -0.86 24.59 11.20
CA ASN A 386 -1.47 25.45 10.18
C ASN A 386 -2.51 24.73 9.31
N GLU A 387 -2.72 23.43 9.55
CA GLU A 387 -3.72 22.66 8.83
C GLU A 387 -5.13 23.08 9.27
N PRO A 388 -6.05 23.35 8.33
CA PRO A 388 -7.46 23.53 8.66
C PRO A 388 -8.00 22.31 9.41
N ALA A 389 -8.99 22.53 10.28
CA ALA A 389 -9.72 21.41 10.87
C ALA A 389 -10.30 20.54 9.74
N PRO A 390 -10.24 19.19 9.85
CA PRO A 390 -10.88 18.34 8.86
C PRO A 390 -12.35 18.70 8.71
N PHE A 391 -12.79 18.87 7.46
CA PHE A 391 -14.16 19.24 7.05
C PHE A 391 -14.64 20.65 7.43
N ASP A 392 -13.72 21.60 7.64
CA ASP A 392 -14.08 22.99 7.89
C ASP A 392 -15.05 23.56 6.83
N SER A 393 -14.90 23.14 5.56
CA SER A 393 -15.75 23.57 4.43
C SER A 393 -17.21 23.09 4.48
N ILE A 394 -17.56 22.12 5.33
CA ILE A 394 -18.92 21.54 5.42
C ILE A 394 -19.68 22.08 6.63
N ARG A 395 -19.00 22.76 7.56
CA ARG A 395 -19.66 23.31 8.74
C ARG A 395 -20.48 24.53 8.33
N ASN A 396 -21.81 24.37 8.27
CA ASN A 396 -22.72 25.52 8.12
C ASN A 396 -22.50 26.53 9.25
N ASP A 397 -22.55 27.82 8.94
CA ASP A 397 -22.39 28.93 9.91
C ASP A 397 -23.52 29.02 10.97
N LYS A 398 -24.53 28.15 10.86
CA LYS A 398 -25.68 28.12 11.75
C LYS A 398 -25.59 26.88 12.65
N ALA A 399 -25.05 27.12 13.85
CA ALA A 399 -24.90 26.23 15.00
C ALA A 399 -23.67 25.30 14.99
N ASP A 400 -22.89 25.40 16.07
CA ASP A 400 -22.00 24.33 16.51
C ASP A 400 -22.85 23.07 16.75
N ASP A 401 -22.84 22.13 15.80
CA ASP A 401 -23.27 20.77 16.09
C ASP A 401 -22.29 20.22 17.13
N TRP A 402 -22.73 20.14 18.39
CA TRP A 402 -21.93 19.60 19.51
C TRP A 402 -21.39 18.19 19.25
N ARG A 403 -21.92 17.51 18.23
CA ARG A 403 -21.47 16.20 17.78
C ARG A 403 -20.23 16.27 16.89
N LEU A 404 -19.81 17.45 16.44
CA LEU A 404 -18.57 17.71 15.71
C LEU A 404 -17.53 18.38 16.64
N PRO A 405 -16.22 18.26 16.33
CA PRO A 405 -15.19 19.00 17.05
C PRO A 405 -15.48 20.52 17.03
N PRO A 406 -15.31 21.28 18.14
CA PRO A 406 -15.52 22.73 18.16
C PRO A 406 -14.69 23.48 17.10
N ARG A 407 -15.19 24.58 16.52
CA ARG A 407 -14.42 25.37 15.51
C ARG A 407 -13.13 25.95 16.10
N SER A 408 -13.15 26.27 17.39
CA SER A 408 -12.00 26.78 18.12
C SER A 408 -10.97 25.72 18.49
N MET A 409 -11.28 24.42 18.30
CA MET A 409 -10.37 23.34 18.68
C MET A 409 -9.14 23.35 17.78
N SER A 410 -8.00 23.59 18.39
CA SER A 410 -6.69 23.58 17.73
C SER A 410 -6.08 22.18 17.74
N TRP A 411 -5.23 21.89 16.76
CA TRP A 411 -4.38 20.70 16.76
C TRP A 411 -3.47 20.57 18.01
N LYS A 412 -3.24 21.65 18.74
CA LYS A 412 -2.50 21.60 20.02
C LYS A 412 -3.30 20.96 21.15
N GLU A 413 -4.63 20.98 21.05
CA GLU A 413 -5.56 20.59 22.12
C GLU A 413 -6.02 19.13 21.99
N VAL A 414 -5.64 18.45 20.91
CA VAL A 414 -6.04 17.07 20.65
C VAL A 414 -4.88 16.09 20.85
N PRO A 415 -5.16 14.83 21.23
CA PRO A 415 -4.14 13.80 21.31
C PRO A 415 -3.58 13.46 19.92
N LEU A 416 -2.26 13.57 19.76
CA LEU A 416 -1.53 13.21 18.56
C LEU A 416 -0.44 12.20 18.89
N TYR A 417 -0.47 11.05 18.23
CA TYR A 417 0.60 10.07 18.28
C TYR A 417 1.86 10.70 17.68
N THR A 418 2.88 10.85 18.50
CA THR A 418 4.08 11.64 18.20
C THR A 418 5.33 10.87 18.59
N ASN A 419 6.32 10.85 17.71
CA ASN A 419 7.65 10.33 18.02
C ASN A 419 8.36 11.26 19.01
N LEU A 420 8.67 10.75 20.19
CA LEU A 420 9.25 11.52 21.30
C LEU A 420 10.69 12.00 21.02
N TRP A 421 11.44 11.25 20.20
CA TRP A 421 12.86 11.49 19.93
C TRP A 421 13.09 12.45 18.75
N THR A 422 12.16 12.47 17.80
CA THR A 422 12.23 13.39 16.65
C THR A 422 11.28 14.58 16.76
N GLY A 423 10.23 14.48 17.58
CA GLY A 423 9.14 15.47 17.63
C GLY A 423 8.18 15.39 16.45
N ILE A 424 8.25 14.33 15.64
CA ILE A 424 7.48 14.19 14.41
C ILE A 424 6.16 13.49 14.69
N ILE A 425 5.07 14.09 14.21
CA ILE A 425 3.71 13.56 14.25
C ILE A 425 3.47 12.85 12.92
N PRO A 426 3.54 11.51 12.82
CA PRO A 426 3.30 10.78 11.57
C PRO A 426 1.91 11.04 11.00
N ALA A 427 1.79 11.01 9.67
CA ALA A 427 0.50 11.03 9.00
C ALA A 427 -0.27 9.71 9.15
N VAL A 428 0.47 8.59 9.29
CA VAL A 428 -0.06 7.24 9.40
C VAL A 428 0.65 6.46 10.51
N ILE A 429 -0.10 5.70 11.29
CA ILE A 429 0.41 4.83 12.35
C ILE A 429 0.23 3.37 11.90
N HIS A 430 1.33 2.62 11.79
CA HIS A 430 1.31 1.20 11.43
C HIS A 430 1.52 0.35 12.70
N HIS A 431 0.41 -0.13 13.26
CA HIS A 431 0.30 -0.93 14.49
C HIS A 431 0.72 -2.40 14.33
N ASN A 432 1.87 -2.64 13.70
CA ASN A 432 2.44 -3.96 13.46
C ASN A 432 3.33 -4.50 14.61
N ALA A 433 3.45 -3.76 15.72
CA ALA A 433 4.09 -4.24 16.94
C ALA A 433 3.37 -5.50 17.47
N HIS A 434 4.11 -6.60 17.58
CA HIS A 434 3.54 -7.91 17.92
C HIS A 434 3.97 -8.45 19.28
N ARG A 435 4.88 -7.74 19.96
CA ARG A 435 5.52 -8.19 21.19
C ARG A 435 4.73 -7.78 22.41
N ASP A 436 4.93 -8.48 23.54
CA ASP A 436 4.36 -8.09 24.85
C ASP A 436 2.85 -7.77 24.82
N GLY A 437 2.09 -8.44 23.94
CA GLY A 437 0.65 -8.20 23.78
C GLY A 437 0.27 -6.92 23.02
N LEU A 438 1.23 -6.18 22.45
CA LEU A 438 1.02 -4.88 21.81
C LEU A 438 0.10 -4.91 20.58
N LYS A 439 -0.19 -6.08 20.01
CA LYS A 439 -1.25 -6.23 18.98
C LYS A 439 -2.61 -5.74 19.48
N ALA A 440 -2.87 -5.88 20.78
CA ALA A 440 -4.11 -5.47 21.42
C ALA A 440 -4.28 -3.94 21.48
N LEU A 441 -3.20 -3.17 21.28
CA LEU A 441 -3.29 -1.70 21.22
C LEU A 441 -4.24 -1.22 20.12
N ARG A 442 -4.38 -1.99 19.03
CA ARG A 442 -5.36 -1.70 17.96
C ARG A 442 -6.80 -1.66 18.47
N GLU A 443 -7.08 -2.32 19.59
CA GLU A 443 -8.38 -2.25 20.26
C GLU A 443 -8.30 -1.21 21.38
N THR A 444 -7.31 -1.29 22.26
CA THR A 444 -7.33 -0.53 23.53
C THR A 444 -7.00 0.95 23.41
N VAL A 445 -6.45 1.43 22.29
CA VAL A 445 -6.09 2.85 22.11
C VAL A 445 -6.78 3.53 20.93
N TRP A 446 -7.75 2.86 20.29
CA TRP A 446 -8.51 3.46 19.19
C TRP A 446 -9.25 4.75 19.59
N ASP A 447 -9.72 4.80 20.83
CA ASP A 447 -10.35 5.97 21.46
C ASP A 447 -9.41 7.17 21.64
N ARG A 448 -8.09 6.98 21.47
CA ARG A 448 -7.12 8.08 21.50
C ARG A 448 -7.00 8.83 20.18
N MET A 449 -7.52 8.29 19.07
CA MET A 449 -7.63 9.04 17.82
C MET A 449 -8.55 10.25 18.07
N TRP A 450 -8.04 11.46 17.80
CA TRP A 450 -8.74 12.70 18.11
C TRP A 450 -10.17 12.79 17.53
N PHE A 451 -10.41 12.15 16.39
CA PHE A 451 -11.71 12.14 15.71
C PHE A 451 -12.66 11.05 16.22
N GLN A 452 -12.18 10.05 16.98
CA GLN A 452 -12.98 8.88 17.37
C GLN A 452 -14.27 9.27 18.12
N PRO A 453 -14.25 10.21 19.09
CA PRO A 453 -15.48 10.66 19.77
C PRO A 453 -16.51 11.30 18.84
N TYR A 454 -16.07 11.80 17.68
CA TYR A 454 -16.89 12.52 16.70
C TYR A 454 -17.12 11.70 15.42
N ALA A 455 -16.62 10.47 15.35
CA ALA A 455 -16.49 9.70 14.11
C ALA A 455 -17.81 9.56 13.35
N ARG A 456 -18.91 9.32 14.06
CA ARG A 456 -20.25 9.20 13.46
C ARG A 456 -20.70 10.50 12.79
N ALA A 457 -20.48 11.63 13.45
CA ALA A 457 -20.88 12.93 12.93
C ALA A 457 -19.98 13.38 11.77
N LEU A 458 -18.68 13.11 11.88
CA LEU A 458 -17.73 13.37 10.80
C LEU A 458 -18.03 12.52 9.56
N LEU A 459 -18.45 11.26 9.73
CA LEU A 459 -18.88 10.40 8.62
C LEU A 459 -20.13 10.97 7.92
N ASN A 460 -21.10 11.50 8.68
CA ASN A 460 -22.26 12.20 8.11
C ASN A 460 -21.86 13.48 7.37
N ALA A 461 -20.90 14.24 7.92
CA ALA A 461 -20.40 15.45 7.29
C ALA A 461 -19.76 15.13 5.93
N ARG A 462 -18.96 14.06 5.86
CA ARG A 462 -18.30 13.62 4.62
C ARG A 462 -19.28 13.38 3.46
N MET A 463 -20.48 12.87 3.72
CA MET A 463 -21.50 12.69 2.67
C MET A 463 -21.90 14.00 1.98
N ARG A 464 -21.80 15.12 2.69
CA ARG A 464 -22.21 16.45 2.23
C ARG A 464 -21.04 17.24 1.67
N GLU A 465 -19.84 16.68 1.65
CA GLU A 465 -18.67 17.39 1.16
C GLU A 465 -18.76 17.58 -0.35
N PRO A 466 -18.64 18.82 -0.87
CA PRO A 466 -18.53 19.01 -2.29
C PRO A 466 -17.25 18.35 -2.80
N TYR A 467 -17.32 17.82 -4.01
CA TYR A 467 -16.15 17.24 -4.64
C TYR A 467 -15.12 18.34 -4.93
N LYS A 468 -13.92 18.18 -4.37
CA LYS A 468 -12.85 19.18 -4.39
C LYS A 468 -11.49 18.50 -4.41
N PRO A 469 -10.40 19.23 -4.72
CA PRO A 469 -9.06 18.71 -4.56
C PRO A 469 -8.83 18.27 -3.11
N ILE A 470 -8.28 17.08 -2.93
CA ILE A 470 -7.91 16.55 -1.60
C ILE A 470 -6.52 17.06 -1.18
N ALA A 471 -5.69 17.43 -2.15
CA ALA A 471 -4.38 18.04 -1.94
C ALA A 471 -4.03 18.93 -3.14
N VAL A 472 -3.26 19.98 -2.88
CA VAL A 472 -2.74 20.90 -3.90
C VAL A 472 -1.25 21.05 -3.69
N SER A 473 -0.46 20.78 -4.74
CA SER A 473 0.98 20.96 -4.71
C SER A 473 1.33 22.44 -4.58
N LYS A 474 2.04 22.82 -3.52
CA LYS A 474 2.47 24.21 -3.29
C LYS A 474 3.43 24.73 -4.37
N SER A 475 4.23 23.86 -4.97
CA SER A 475 5.25 24.24 -5.95
C SER A 475 4.71 24.35 -7.38
N SER A 476 3.83 23.43 -7.79
CA SER A 476 3.31 23.35 -9.16
C SER A 476 1.88 23.86 -9.32
N GLY A 477 1.13 23.97 -8.22
CA GLY A 477 -0.31 24.22 -8.25
C GLY A 477 -1.12 23.00 -8.72
N ARG A 478 -0.50 21.85 -8.99
CA ARG A 478 -1.18 20.62 -9.41
C ARG A 478 -2.18 20.18 -8.34
N LYS A 479 -3.39 19.86 -8.78
CA LYS A 479 -4.50 19.46 -7.92
C LYS A 479 -4.68 17.95 -7.96
N TRP A 480 -4.77 17.34 -6.79
CA TRP A 480 -5.02 15.91 -6.63
C TRP A 480 -6.47 15.68 -6.24
N PHE A 481 -7.11 14.69 -6.84
CA PHE A 481 -8.51 14.36 -6.60
C PHE A 481 -8.70 12.88 -6.29
N SER A 482 -9.83 12.54 -5.67
CA SER A 482 -10.29 11.15 -5.59
C SER A 482 -10.95 10.74 -6.90
N THR A 483 -10.86 9.46 -7.29
CA THR A 483 -11.58 8.91 -8.46
C THR A 483 -13.08 8.77 -8.23
N MET A 484 -13.53 8.89 -6.98
CA MET A 484 -14.93 8.81 -6.57
C MET A 484 -15.37 10.10 -5.89
N ASP A 485 -16.66 10.42 -5.99
CA ASP A 485 -17.28 11.60 -5.41
C ASP A 485 -18.62 11.25 -4.73
N GLY A 486 -19.20 12.24 -4.04
CA GLY A 486 -20.54 12.16 -3.46
C GLY A 486 -20.73 10.95 -2.55
N GLU A 487 -21.82 10.21 -2.75
CA GLU A 487 -22.15 9.03 -1.93
C GLU A 487 -21.12 7.90 -2.05
N LYS A 488 -20.38 7.83 -3.17
CA LYS A 488 -19.29 6.86 -3.37
C LYS A 488 -17.99 7.28 -2.67
N SER A 489 -18.05 8.29 -1.82
CA SER A 489 -16.97 8.62 -0.89
C SER A 489 -17.02 7.81 0.42
N LEU A 490 -18.12 7.09 0.68
CA LEU A 490 -18.36 6.33 1.91
C LEU A 490 -18.40 4.81 1.68
N GLY A 491 -17.25 4.25 1.33
CA GLY A 491 -17.12 2.82 1.07
C GLY A 491 -15.76 2.49 0.49
N ALA A 492 -15.69 1.41 -0.26
CA ALA A 492 -14.50 1.04 -0.99
C ALA A 492 -14.84 0.40 -2.33
N TRP A 493 -13.96 0.57 -3.30
CA TRP A 493 -13.96 -0.24 -4.50
C TRP A 493 -13.31 -1.59 -4.21
N THR A 494 -13.72 -2.66 -4.88
CA THR A 494 -13.14 -3.99 -4.78
C THR A 494 -12.87 -4.56 -6.17
N ASP A 495 -11.88 -5.46 -6.26
CA ASP A 495 -11.57 -6.22 -7.47
C ASP A 495 -12.54 -7.40 -7.71
N ASN A 496 -13.64 -7.50 -6.95
CA ASN A 496 -14.68 -8.51 -7.13
C ASN A 496 -15.66 -8.10 -8.23
N ALA A 497 -15.39 -8.56 -9.45
CA ALA A 497 -16.22 -8.30 -10.63
C ALA A 497 -17.65 -8.86 -10.52
N GLU A 498 -17.90 -9.91 -9.72
CA GLU A 498 -19.22 -10.53 -9.60
C GLU A 498 -20.22 -9.64 -8.84
N GLN A 499 -19.72 -8.78 -7.94
CA GLN A 499 -20.55 -7.87 -7.13
C GLN A 499 -20.59 -6.45 -7.69
N GLY A 500 -20.10 -6.24 -8.92
CA GLY A 500 -20.02 -4.90 -9.52
C GLY A 500 -18.97 -3.99 -8.87
N GLY A 501 -18.11 -4.53 -8.00
CA GLY A 501 -16.92 -3.91 -7.41
C GLY A 501 -17.16 -2.88 -6.32
N TRP A 502 -18.25 -2.11 -6.33
CA TRP A 502 -18.52 -1.13 -5.26
C TRP A 502 -19.07 -1.80 -3.99
N MET A 503 -18.49 -1.46 -2.84
CA MET A 503 -19.02 -1.79 -1.52
C MET A 503 -19.26 -0.52 -0.72
N ASP A 504 -20.49 -0.33 -0.25
CA ASP A 504 -20.78 0.76 0.67
C ASP A 504 -20.26 0.46 2.09
N TRP A 505 -20.28 1.49 2.95
CA TRP A 505 -19.86 1.37 4.35
C TRP A 505 -20.55 0.23 5.11
N THR A 506 -21.85 -0.01 4.88
CA THR A 506 -22.61 -1.01 5.62
C THR A 506 -22.31 -2.44 5.17
N ASP A 507 -22.02 -2.64 3.89
CA ASP A 507 -21.57 -3.92 3.35
C ASP A 507 -20.12 -4.23 3.78
N LEU A 508 -19.28 -3.20 3.81
CA LEU A 508 -17.87 -3.32 4.15
C LEU A 508 -17.64 -3.50 5.65
N CYS A 509 -18.42 -2.81 6.47
CA CYS A 509 -18.28 -2.75 7.93
C CYS A 509 -19.58 -3.18 8.60
N PRO A 510 -19.74 -4.49 8.88
CA PRO A 510 -21.00 -5.04 9.36
C PRO A 510 -21.35 -4.50 10.74
N VAL A 511 -22.65 -4.50 11.06
CA VAL A 511 -23.22 -3.94 12.31
C VAL A 511 -22.46 -4.37 13.57
N LYS A 512 -22.01 -5.63 13.63
CA LYS A 512 -21.26 -6.18 14.77
C LYS A 512 -19.95 -5.43 15.06
N ASP A 513 -19.31 -4.86 14.04
CA ASP A 513 -18.02 -4.18 14.16
C ASP A 513 -18.21 -2.69 14.45
N GLN A 514 -19.37 -2.13 14.10
CA GLN A 514 -19.66 -0.69 14.22
C GLN A 514 -19.71 -0.19 15.67
N GLU A 515 -20.11 -1.03 16.61
CA GLU A 515 -20.04 -0.68 18.05
C GLU A 515 -18.60 -0.45 18.51
N GLU A 516 -17.66 -1.30 18.10
CA GLU A 516 -16.24 -1.15 18.42
C GLU A 516 -15.58 0.03 17.67
N ILE A 517 -16.09 0.38 16.49
CA ILE A 517 -15.59 1.50 15.69
C ILE A 517 -16.04 2.85 16.28
N PHE A 518 -17.34 3.02 16.54
CA PHE A 518 -17.90 4.30 16.99
C PHE A 518 -17.87 4.47 18.51
N ARG A 519 -18.03 3.39 19.29
CA ARG A 519 -18.05 3.39 20.77
C ARG A 519 -18.96 4.44 21.41
N ASP A 520 -20.05 4.80 20.73
CA ASP A 520 -20.96 5.86 21.17
C ASP A 520 -22.31 5.34 21.68
N GLY A 521 -22.51 4.01 21.67
CA GLY A 521 -23.71 3.33 22.17
C GLY A 521 -24.97 3.61 21.35
N LYS A 522 -24.83 4.09 20.09
CA LYS A 522 -25.96 4.46 19.23
C LYS A 522 -26.37 3.39 18.22
N GLY A 523 -25.80 2.19 18.28
CA GLY A 523 -26.10 1.16 17.28
C GLY A 523 -25.35 1.37 15.97
N PRO A 524 -25.75 0.63 14.92
CA PRO A 524 -25.18 0.81 13.59
C PRO A 524 -25.41 2.23 13.06
N TRP A 525 -24.48 2.69 12.25
CA TRP A 525 -24.63 3.89 11.46
C TRP A 525 -25.68 3.68 10.37
N VAL A 526 -26.57 4.66 10.26
CA VAL A 526 -27.63 4.72 9.27
C VAL A 526 -27.32 5.89 8.37
N LYS A 527 -27.21 5.61 7.06
CA LYS A 527 -27.04 6.63 6.04
C LYS A 527 -28.19 7.64 6.12
N GLN A 528 -27.86 8.93 6.15
CA GLN A 528 -28.88 9.99 6.13
C GLN A 528 -29.23 10.33 4.69
N ASP A 529 -30.51 10.47 4.39
CA ASP A 529 -30.97 10.97 3.08
C ASP A 529 -30.52 12.42 2.90
N ILE A 530 -29.59 12.62 1.97
CA ILE A 530 -29.18 13.94 1.50
C ILE A 530 -30.16 14.32 0.39
N GLY A 531 -31.22 15.06 0.72
CA GLY A 531 -32.18 15.53 -0.27
C GLY A 531 -31.53 16.37 -1.38
N GLU A 532 -32.14 16.40 -2.57
CA GLU A 532 -31.62 17.08 -3.78
C GLU A 532 -31.31 18.58 -3.61
N GLU A 533 -31.79 19.23 -2.54
CA GLU A 533 -31.57 20.67 -2.29
C GLU A 533 -30.15 21.04 -1.82
N SER A 534 -29.30 20.08 -1.40
CA SER A 534 -27.96 20.40 -0.89
C SER A 534 -26.85 20.48 -1.94
N VAL A 535 -27.15 20.27 -3.23
CA VAL A 535 -26.15 20.21 -4.32
C VAL A 535 -25.99 21.56 -5.06
N ARG A 536 -26.60 22.65 -4.59
CA ARG A 536 -26.28 24.00 -5.06
C ARG A 536 -25.47 24.75 -4.02
N TRP A 537 -24.15 24.75 -4.20
CA TRP A 537 -23.22 25.71 -3.60
C TRP A 537 -22.38 26.32 -4.70
#